data_AF-A0A969C0F2-F1
#
_entry.id   AF-A0A969C0F2-F1
#
_cell.length_a   1.000
_cell.length_b   1.000
_cell.length_c   1.000
_cell.angle_alpha   90.00
_cell.angle_beta   90.00
_cell.angle_gamma   90.00
#
_symmetry.space_group_name_H-M   'P 1'
#
loop_
_entity.id
_entity.type
_entity.pdbx_description
1 polymer ?
#
loop_
_entity_poly.entity_id
_entity_poly.type
_entity_poly.pdbx_seq_one_letter_code
_entity_poly.pdbx_strand_id
1 'polypeptide(L)'
;MVQLKGDRTVPELIKAEFRRAKVAVTESQIDGWLMHDRLILLLDGVNEIPTEDLRRKLAEFREDNLSVPMVFTTRDLAIGGDLGIEKRFEMKPLSPEQLREFVGKYLPEGGSQLLQQLRDRLREMAETPLLLKMLCDVFKQTGEVPQNKGELFRGFDREYDKFKGMPAVSEEFRRFKSEVLQHLAYTMMLGDGGVDFELTIGRGEAEGAIEELVKGRVDAPGAKAKEWLEDLVAHHLLQVAADGRRVEFHHQLFQEYYAAEWLLGRVRGMDDETLDCEF
;
A
#
# COMPACT_ATOMS: atom_id res chain seq x y z
N MET A 1 -2.49 -16.75 5.48
CA MET A 1 -1.75 -15.58 6.01
C MET A 1 -2.80 -14.61 6.49
N VAL A 2 -2.72 -14.17 7.74
CA VAL A 2 -3.73 -13.32 8.38
C VAL A 2 -3.29 -11.87 8.23
N GLN A 3 -4.03 -11.05 7.50
CA GLN A 3 -3.73 -9.62 7.37
C GLN A 3 -4.32 -8.85 8.56
N LEU A 4 -3.49 -8.16 9.33
CA LEU A 4 -3.85 -7.38 10.52
C LEU A 4 -4.37 -5.97 10.14
N LYS A 5 -5.28 -5.92 9.17
CA LYS A 5 -5.91 -4.69 8.69
C LYS A 5 -7.39 -4.63 9.05
N GLY A 6 -7.87 -3.43 9.37
CA GLY A 6 -9.27 -3.14 9.61
C GLY A 6 -9.69 -3.28 11.08
N ASP A 7 -10.99 -3.45 11.30
CA ASP A 7 -11.65 -3.39 12.61
C ASP A 7 -11.88 -4.76 13.28
N ARG A 8 -11.33 -5.83 12.72
CA ARG A 8 -11.56 -7.22 13.16
C ARG A 8 -10.47 -7.72 14.09
N THR A 9 -10.87 -8.58 15.03
CA THR A 9 -9.98 -9.32 15.92
C THR A 9 -9.28 -10.49 15.21
N VAL A 10 -8.19 -11.01 15.80
CA VAL A 10 -7.42 -12.13 15.20
C VAL A 10 -8.28 -13.38 14.93
N PRO A 11 -9.15 -13.86 15.84
CA PRO A 11 -10.02 -15.00 15.55
C PRO A 11 -10.96 -14.76 14.37
N GLU A 12 -11.52 -13.55 14.25
CA GLU A 12 -12.38 -13.17 13.12
C GLU A 12 -11.59 -13.16 11.80
N LEU A 13 -10.35 -12.68 11.83
CA LEU A 13 -9.45 -12.69 10.68
C LEU A 13 -9.06 -14.12 10.28
N ILE A 14 -8.77 -15.02 11.23
CA ILE A 14 -8.51 -16.44 10.96
C ILE A 14 -9.72 -17.08 10.28
N LYS A 15 -10.92 -16.87 10.82
CA LYS A 15 -12.19 -17.35 10.24
C LYS A 15 -12.41 -16.81 8.83
N ALA A 16 -12.09 -15.54 8.59
CA ALA A 16 -12.19 -14.92 7.28
C ALA A 16 -11.22 -15.56 6.26
N GLU A 17 -10.00 -15.89 6.68
CA GLU A 17 -9.02 -16.58 5.83
C GLU A 17 -9.47 -17.99 5.42
N PHE A 18 -10.02 -18.78 6.36
CA PHE A 18 -10.62 -20.07 6.02
C PHE A 18 -11.81 -19.92 5.06
N ARG A 19 -12.64 -18.90 5.27
CA ARG A 19 -13.77 -18.62 4.37
C ARG A 19 -13.32 -18.26 2.96
N ARG A 20 -12.25 -17.46 2.80
CA ARG A 20 -11.63 -17.14 1.50
C ARG A 20 -11.15 -18.41 0.78
N ALA A 21 -10.61 -19.37 1.54
CA ALA A 21 -10.25 -20.69 1.04
C ALA A 21 -11.44 -21.64 0.81
N LYS A 22 -12.69 -21.18 0.98
CA LYS A 22 -13.93 -21.96 0.88
C LYS A 22 -14.01 -23.12 1.87
N VAL A 23 -13.42 -22.97 3.05
CA VAL A 23 -13.48 -23.93 4.16
C VAL A 23 -14.39 -23.36 5.26
N ALA A 24 -15.44 -24.11 5.62
CA ALA A 24 -16.32 -23.76 6.71
C ALA A 24 -15.70 -24.16 8.05
N VAL A 25 -15.53 -23.19 8.95
CA VAL A 25 -14.97 -23.41 10.29
C VAL A 25 -15.81 -22.68 11.33
N THR A 26 -15.97 -23.28 12.50
CA THR A 26 -16.57 -22.64 13.68
C THR A 26 -15.50 -22.06 14.58
N GLU A 27 -15.86 -21.10 15.44
CA GLU A 27 -14.94 -20.57 16.46
C GLU A 27 -14.42 -21.67 17.39
N SER A 28 -15.30 -22.56 17.85
CA SER A 28 -14.89 -23.73 18.66
C SER A 28 -13.88 -24.64 17.95
N GLN A 29 -13.94 -24.77 16.62
CA GLN A 29 -12.91 -25.52 15.87
C GLN A 29 -11.58 -24.77 15.84
N ILE A 30 -11.60 -23.45 15.63
CA ILE A 30 -10.40 -22.60 15.66
C ILE A 30 -9.75 -22.67 17.04
N ASP A 31 -10.52 -22.49 18.10
CA ASP A 31 -10.05 -22.58 19.49
C ASP A 31 -9.46 -23.98 19.75
N GLY A 32 -10.15 -25.03 19.32
CA GLY A 32 -9.64 -26.39 19.41
C GLY A 32 -8.32 -26.58 18.67
N TRP A 33 -8.11 -25.95 17.51
CA TRP A 33 -6.85 -26.04 16.79
C TRP A 33 -5.73 -25.23 17.45
N LEU A 34 -6.04 -24.07 18.02
CA LEU A 34 -5.09 -23.27 18.80
C LEU A 34 -4.65 -24.02 20.06
N MET A 35 -5.60 -24.57 20.83
CA MET A 35 -5.30 -25.34 22.06
C MET A 35 -4.48 -26.61 21.83
N HIS A 36 -4.50 -27.17 20.62
CA HIS A 36 -3.77 -28.40 20.26
C HIS A 36 -2.60 -28.13 19.30
N ASP A 37 -2.15 -26.88 19.19
CA ASP A 37 -0.99 -26.45 18.37
C ASP A 37 -1.06 -26.91 16.90
N ARG A 38 -2.28 -26.92 16.33
CA ARG A 38 -2.53 -27.37 14.94
C ARG A 38 -2.43 -26.25 13.91
N LEU A 39 -2.15 -25.03 14.35
CA LEU A 39 -2.02 -23.86 13.49
C LEU A 39 -0.61 -23.30 13.55
N ILE A 40 -0.15 -22.75 12.43
CA ILE A 40 0.95 -21.80 12.37
C ILE A 40 0.34 -20.50 11.87
N LEU A 41 0.50 -19.43 12.63
CA LEU A 41 -0.07 -18.13 12.28
C LEU A 41 1.00 -17.24 11.65
N LEU A 42 0.74 -16.78 10.43
CA LEU A 42 1.54 -15.78 9.74
C LEU A 42 0.71 -14.50 9.72
N LEU A 43 1.06 -13.54 10.57
CA LEU A 43 0.30 -12.33 10.86
C LEU A 43 1.02 -11.14 10.20
N ASP A 44 0.39 -10.58 9.18
CA ASP A 44 1.00 -9.56 8.32
C ASP A 44 0.47 -8.17 8.67
N GLY A 45 1.37 -7.20 8.94
CA GLY A 45 1.02 -5.77 9.06
C GLY A 45 0.60 -5.30 10.45
N VAL A 46 1.38 -5.56 11.50
CA VAL A 46 1.08 -5.05 12.87
C VAL A 46 0.94 -3.52 12.91
N ASN A 47 1.76 -2.80 12.13
CA ASN A 47 1.70 -1.34 12.01
C ASN A 47 0.43 -0.83 11.31
N GLU A 48 -0.40 -1.71 10.74
CA GLU A 48 -1.62 -1.37 10.01
C GLU A 48 -2.88 -1.49 10.89
N ILE A 49 -2.70 -1.82 12.17
CA ILE A 49 -3.79 -1.88 13.16
C ILE A 49 -4.17 -0.45 13.56
N PRO A 50 -5.44 -0.04 13.35
CA PRO A 50 -5.86 1.35 13.45
C PRO A 50 -6.06 1.84 14.89
N THR A 51 -6.33 0.95 15.85
CA THR A 51 -6.69 1.35 17.21
C THR A 51 -5.87 0.64 18.28
N GLU A 52 -5.61 1.34 19.39
CA GLU A 52 -4.96 0.78 20.57
C GLU A 52 -5.76 -0.37 21.20
N ASP A 53 -7.09 -0.36 21.07
CA ASP A 53 -7.94 -1.47 21.52
C ASP A 53 -7.64 -2.78 20.78
N LEU A 54 -7.51 -2.71 19.45
CA LEU A 54 -7.18 -3.86 18.62
C LEU A 54 -5.74 -4.32 18.85
N ARG A 55 -4.79 -3.39 19.07
CA ARG A 55 -3.41 -3.72 19.45
C ARG A 55 -3.35 -4.46 20.77
N ARG A 56 -4.14 -4.02 21.76
CA ARG A 56 -4.25 -4.71 23.06
C ARG A 56 -4.84 -6.12 22.89
N LYS A 57 -5.93 -6.27 22.13
CA LYS A 57 -6.52 -7.58 21.82
C LYS A 57 -5.55 -8.52 21.08
N LEU A 58 -4.69 -7.99 20.21
CA LEU A 58 -3.62 -8.77 19.58
C LEU A 58 -2.61 -9.28 20.60
N ALA A 59 -2.19 -8.44 21.54
CA ALA A 59 -1.28 -8.82 22.61
C ALA A 59 -1.92 -9.89 23.52
N GLU A 60 -3.17 -9.69 23.96
CA GLU A 60 -3.95 -10.67 24.73
C GLU A 60 -4.06 -12.01 23.98
N PHE A 61 -4.42 -11.98 22.69
CA PHE A 61 -4.51 -13.19 21.86
C PHE A 61 -3.17 -13.96 21.81
N ARG A 62 -2.04 -13.25 21.72
CA ARG A 62 -0.72 -13.88 21.75
C ARG A 62 -0.43 -14.50 23.12
N GLU A 63 -0.72 -13.79 24.20
CA GLU A 63 -0.52 -14.25 25.58
C GLU A 63 -1.34 -15.52 25.89
N ASP A 64 -2.56 -15.59 25.38
CA ASP A 64 -3.44 -16.76 25.55
C ASP A 64 -2.99 -17.99 24.73
N ASN A 65 -2.12 -17.80 23.72
CA ASN A 65 -1.76 -18.82 22.74
C ASN A 65 -0.24 -18.97 22.56
N LEU A 66 0.55 -18.85 23.64
CA LEU A 66 2.02 -18.85 23.60
C LEU A 66 2.66 -20.11 22.99
N SER A 67 1.98 -21.26 23.01
CA SER A 67 2.47 -22.51 22.40
C SER A 67 2.32 -22.53 20.88
N VAL A 68 1.42 -21.72 20.33
CA VAL A 68 1.14 -21.66 18.89
C VAL A 68 2.28 -20.92 18.18
N PRO A 69 2.91 -21.50 17.14
CA PRO A 69 3.92 -20.78 16.36
C PRO A 69 3.31 -19.58 15.62
N MET A 70 3.80 -18.38 15.92
CA MET A 70 3.36 -17.13 15.29
C MET A 70 4.54 -16.35 14.70
N VAL A 71 4.37 -15.83 13.49
CA VAL A 71 5.31 -14.91 12.83
C VAL A 71 4.56 -13.62 12.53
N PHE A 72 5.13 -12.49 12.94
CA PHE A 72 4.55 -11.17 12.76
C PHE A 72 5.43 -10.34 11.81
N THR A 73 4.81 -9.53 10.95
CA THR A 73 5.51 -8.52 10.16
C THR A 73 5.09 -7.12 10.62
N THR A 74 6.04 -6.19 10.66
CA THR A 74 5.78 -4.76 10.90
C THR A 74 6.82 -3.93 10.17
N ARG A 75 6.46 -2.68 9.83
CA ARG A 75 7.40 -1.69 9.27
C ARG A 75 8.13 -0.91 10.35
N ASP A 76 7.47 -0.69 11.48
CA ASP A 76 7.99 0.10 12.59
C ASP A 76 7.70 -0.63 13.90
N LEU A 77 8.74 -0.87 14.70
CA LEU A 77 8.62 -1.48 16.03
C LEU A 77 8.09 -0.49 17.07
N ALA A 78 8.15 0.82 16.80
CA ALA A 78 7.56 1.85 17.63
C ALA A 78 6.02 1.83 17.55
N ILE A 79 5.46 1.38 16.42
CA ILE A 79 4.02 1.30 16.19
C ILE A 79 3.54 -0.12 16.50
N GLY A 80 2.77 -0.28 17.57
CA GLY A 80 2.22 -1.59 17.99
C GLY A 80 3.06 -2.36 19.01
N GLY A 81 4.21 -1.81 19.43
CA GLY A 81 5.11 -2.42 20.40
C GLY A 81 5.80 -3.68 19.88
N ASP A 82 6.65 -4.29 20.71
CA ASP A 82 7.37 -5.51 20.34
C ASP A 82 6.57 -6.81 20.58
N LEU A 83 5.33 -6.68 21.06
CA LEU A 83 4.45 -7.77 21.50
C LEU A 83 5.16 -8.75 22.45
N GLY A 84 6.20 -8.34 23.17
CA GLY A 84 7.03 -9.22 24.00
C GLY A 84 7.78 -10.30 23.21
N ILE A 85 8.04 -10.08 21.92
CA ILE A 85 8.72 -11.03 21.03
C ILE A 85 10.25 -10.81 21.12
N GLU A 86 10.95 -11.83 21.61
CA GLU A 86 12.42 -11.80 21.73
C GLU A 86 13.12 -12.05 20.39
N LYS A 87 12.63 -13.00 19.59
CA LYS A 87 13.25 -13.39 18.32
C LYS A 87 12.80 -12.44 17.21
N ARG A 88 13.73 -11.61 16.75
CA ARG A 88 13.47 -10.59 15.72
C ARG A 88 14.35 -10.83 14.51
N PHE A 89 13.75 -10.68 13.34
CA PHE A 89 14.44 -10.69 12.06
C PHE A 89 14.25 -9.33 11.41
N GLU A 90 15.33 -8.79 10.86
CA GLU A 90 15.30 -7.55 10.11
C GLU A 90 15.48 -7.87 8.62
N MET A 91 14.59 -7.34 7.79
CA MET A 91 14.71 -7.44 6.34
C MET A 91 15.83 -6.51 5.88
N LYS A 92 16.96 -7.10 5.47
CA LYS A 92 18.08 -6.35 4.94
C LYS A 92 17.81 -5.87 3.51
N PRO A 93 18.42 -4.74 3.09
CA PRO A 93 18.41 -4.33 1.70
C PRO A 93 18.99 -5.42 0.78
N LEU A 94 18.57 -5.45 -0.48
CA LEU A 94 19.08 -6.41 -1.45
C LEU A 94 20.61 -6.27 -1.60
N SER A 95 21.32 -7.39 -1.49
CA SER A 95 22.75 -7.43 -1.81
C SER A 95 23.00 -7.11 -3.30
N PRO A 96 24.22 -6.68 -3.67
CA PRO A 96 24.57 -6.45 -5.07
C PRO A 96 24.33 -7.68 -5.97
N GLU A 97 24.53 -8.89 -5.45
CA GLU A 97 24.30 -10.16 -6.14
C GLU A 97 22.80 -10.38 -6.40
N GLN A 98 21.97 -10.19 -5.37
CA GLN A 98 20.51 -10.31 -5.48
C GLN A 98 19.93 -9.25 -6.40
N LEU A 99 20.45 -8.01 -6.35
CA LEU A 99 20.05 -6.93 -7.25
C LEU A 99 20.33 -7.29 -8.71
N ARG A 100 21.53 -7.81 -9.02
CA ARG A 100 21.88 -8.28 -10.36
C ARG A 100 20.99 -9.43 -10.83
N GLU A 101 20.73 -10.40 -9.95
CA GLU A 101 19.83 -11.53 -10.25
C GLU A 101 18.40 -11.04 -10.53
N PHE A 102 17.90 -10.13 -9.70
CA PHE A 102 16.57 -9.53 -9.84
C PHE A 102 16.44 -8.81 -11.17
N VAL A 103 17.37 -7.90 -11.47
CA VAL A 103 17.39 -7.15 -12.73
C VAL A 103 17.50 -8.10 -13.94
N GLY A 104 18.35 -9.13 -13.86
CA GLY A 104 18.49 -10.12 -14.95
C GLY A 104 17.19 -10.87 -15.24
N LYS A 105 16.36 -11.15 -14.23
CA LYS A 105 15.05 -11.80 -14.40
C LYS A 105 14.00 -10.86 -15.02
N TYR A 106 13.98 -9.59 -14.62
CA TYR A 106 12.96 -8.64 -15.08
C TYR A 106 13.33 -7.86 -16.35
N LEU A 107 14.62 -7.75 -16.66
CA LEU A 107 15.17 -7.10 -17.85
C LEU A 107 16.26 -7.97 -18.54
N PRO A 108 15.88 -9.09 -19.19
CA PRO A 108 16.86 -9.96 -19.84
C PRO A 108 17.70 -9.24 -20.92
N GLU A 109 17.10 -8.31 -21.66
CA GLU A 109 17.74 -7.63 -22.81
C GLU A 109 18.33 -6.25 -22.47
N GLY A 110 18.07 -5.71 -21.27
CA GLY A 110 18.48 -4.35 -20.87
C GLY A 110 19.09 -4.22 -19.47
N GLY A 111 19.14 -5.32 -18.71
CA GLY A 111 19.54 -5.29 -17.31
C GLY A 111 20.96 -4.77 -17.08
N SER A 112 21.91 -5.16 -17.93
CA SER A 112 23.29 -4.68 -17.85
C SER A 112 23.41 -3.16 -18.04
N GLN A 113 22.60 -2.58 -18.94
CA GLN A 113 22.60 -1.14 -19.17
C GLN A 113 22.01 -0.38 -17.97
N LEU A 114 20.91 -0.88 -17.41
CA LEU A 114 20.33 -0.32 -16.20
C LEU A 114 21.36 -0.32 -15.05
N LEU A 115 22.02 -1.45 -14.83
CA LEU A 115 23.04 -1.63 -13.78
C LEU A 115 24.26 -0.70 -13.96
N GLN A 116 24.66 -0.43 -15.20
CA GLN A 116 25.76 0.51 -15.49
C GLN A 116 25.37 1.97 -15.22
N GLN A 117 24.11 2.32 -15.46
CA GLN A 117 23.60 3.68 -15.30
C GLN A 117 23.16 4.01 -13.86
N LEU A 118 22.96 2.99 -13.02
CA LEU A 118 22.64 3.11 -11.60
C LEU A 118 23.79 3.79 -10.81
N ARG A 119 23.59 5.07 -10.48
CA ARG A 119 24.48 5.86 -9.60
C ARG A 119 24.16 5.65 -8.11
N ASP A 120 25.07 6.06 -7.23
CA ASP A 120 25.04 5.73 -5.78
C ASP A 120 23.70 6.04 -5.07
N ARG A 121 23.10 7.22 -5.26
CA ARG A 121 21.82 7.58 -4.60
C ARG A 121 20.63 6.74 -5.09
N LEU A 122 20.67 6.27 -6.34
CA LEU A 122 19.66 5.39 -6.91
C LEU A 122 19.92 3.93 -6.57
N ARG A 123 21.18 3.60 -6.27
CA ARG A 123 21.58 2.27 -5.83
C ARG A 123 20.93 1.93 -4.49
N GLU A 124 20.97 2.83 -3.52
CA GLU A 124 20.27 2.66 -2.23
C GLU A 124 18.77 2.43 -2.42
N MET A 125 18.13 3.17 -3.35
CA MET A 125 16.71 2.96 -3.67
C MET A 125 16.46 1.58 -4.30
N ALA A 126 17.36 1.15 -5.19
CA ALA A 126 17.31 -0.12 -5.89
C ALA A 126 17.54 -1.33 -4.96
N GLU A 127 17.92 -1.11 -3.70
CA GLU A 127 17.99 -2.17 -2.71
C GLU A 127 16.61 -2.56 -2.14
N THR A 128 15.58 -1.73 -2.37
CA THR A 128 14.18 -2.06 -2.03
C THR A 128 13.52 -2.78 -3.22
N PRO A 129 13.04 -4.04 -3.08
CA PRO A 129 12.54 -4.83 -4.21
C PRO A 129 11.44 -4.17 -5.03
N LEU A 130 10.50 -3.47 -4.38
CA LEU A 130 9.41 -2.77 -5.07
C LEU A 130 9.94 -1.60 -5.93
N LEU A 131 10.86 -0.79 -5.39
CA LEU A 131 11.46 0.31 -6.13
C LEU A 131 12.33 -0.20 -7.29
N LEU A 132 13.07 -1.29 -7.08
CA LEU A 132 13.83 -1.95 -8.14
C LEU A 132 12.92 -2.47 -9.26
N LYS A 133 11.76 -3.03 -8.90
CA LYS A 133 10.77 -3.48 -9.90
C LYS A 133 10.22 -2.31 -10.71
N MET A 134 9.84 -1.22 -10.05
CA MET A 134 9.38 -0.01 -10.73
C MET A 134 10.47 0.56 -11.65
N LEU A 135 11.72 0.58 -11.19
CA LEU A 135 12.85 1.03 -11.98
C LEU A 135 13.04 0.17 -13.23
N CYS A 136 12.91 -1.15 -13.09
CA CYS A 136 12.94 -2.06 -14.24
C CYS A 136 11.82 -1.74 -15.24
N ASP A 137 10.60 -1.49 -14.75
CA ASP A 137 9.46 -1.18 -15.60
C ASP A 137 9.63 0.13 -16.36
N VAL A 138 10.01 1.20 -15.68
CA VAL A 138 10.26 2.52 -16.28
C VAL A 138 11.39 2.43 -17.30
N PHE A 139 12.51 1.77 -16.96
CA PHE A 139 13.64 1.61 -17.85
C PHE A 139 13.27 0.81 -19.11
N LYS A 140 12.43 -0.22 -18.98
CA LYS A 140 11.97 -1.04 -20.13
C LYS A 140 11.27 -0.20 -21.19
N GLN A 141 10.50 0.81 -20.79
CA GLN A 141 9.72 1.65 -21.72
C GLN A 141 10.48 2.87 -22.22
N THR A 142 11.36 3.44 -21.40
CA THR A 142 12.00 4.74 -21.68
C THR A 142 13.46 4.62 -22.08
N GLY A 143 14.16 3.57 -21.65
CA GLY A 143 15.62 3.44 -21.75
C GLY A 143 16.40 4.38 -20.81
N GLU A 144 15.71 5.12 -19.95
CA GLU A 144 16.30 6.14 -19.07
C GLU A 144 16.24 5.72 -17.60
N VAL A 145 17.27 6.11 -16.84
CA VAL A 145 17.32 5.93 -15.38
C VAL A 145 16.90 7.22 -14.69
N PRO A 146 15.79 7.23 -13.92
CA PRO A 146 15.36 8.39 -13.13
C PRO A 146 16.45 8.85 -12.17
N GLN A 147 16.51 10.15 -11.83
CA GLN A 147 17.56 10.68 -10.96
C GLN A 147 17.25 10.54 -9.45
N ASN A 148 15.98 10.38 -9.09
CA ASN A 148 15.51 10.32 -7.71
C ASN A 148 14.17 9.56 -7.58
N LYS A 149 13.71 9.33 -6.34
CA LYS A 149 12.42 8.66 -6.04
C LYS A 149 11.25 9.34 -6.76
N GLY A 150 11.13 10.66 -6.66
CA GLY A 150 10.03 11.40 -7.27
C GLY A 150 9.95 11.22 -8.78
N GLU A 151 11.09 11.29 -9.49
CA GLU A 151 11.14 11.02 -10.92
C GLU A 151 10.80 9.57 -11.27
N LEU A 152 11.24 8.60 -10.45
CA LEU A 152 10.88 7.20 -10.65
C LEU A 152 9.36 7.00 -10.56
N PHE A 153 8.72 7.55 -9.53
CA PHE A 153 7.26 7.48 -9.39
C PHE A 153 6.53 8.23 -10.50
N ARG A 154 6.98 9.43 -10.92
CA ARG A 154 6.39 10.16 -12.06
C ARG A 154 6.52 9.39 -13.37
N GLY A 155 7.69 8.81 -13.62
CA GLY A 155 7.91 7.95 -14.80
C GLY A 155 7.00 6.73 -14.76
N PHE A 156 6.86 6.12 -13.58
CA PHE A 156 5.98 4.97 -13.38
C PHE A 156 4.49 5.32 -13.58
N ASP A 157 4.00 6.43 -13.04
CA ASP A 157 2.61 6.90 -13.21
C ASP A 157 2.26 7.19 -14.69
N ARG A 158 3.21 7.82 -15.41
CA ARG A 158 3.08 8.15 -16.83
C ARG A 158 2.98 6.92 -17.71
N GLU A 159 3.82 5.92 -17.43
CA GLU A 159 3.96 4.73 -18.26
C GLU A 159 3.11 3.54 -17.75
N TYR A 160 2.37 3.73 -16.64
CA TYR A 160 1.61 2.67 -15.96
C TYR A 160 0.73 1.85 -16.90
N ASP A 161 -0.03 2.55 -17.74
CA ASP A 161 -1.01 1.94 -18.64
C ASP A 161 -0.31 1.04 -19.68
N LYS A 162 0.93 1.38 -20.08
CA LYS A 162 1.75 0.58 -21.00
C LYS A 162 2.36 -0.64 -20.30
N PHE A 163 2.60 -0.59 -18.99
CA PHE A 163 3.14 -1.74 -18.23
C PHE A 163 2.10 -2.85 -18.03
N LYS A 164 0.85 -2.48 -17.74
CA LYS A 164 -0.19 -3.40 -17.29
C LYS A 164 -1.05 -3.97 -18.43
N GLY A 165 -0.93 -3.46 -19.66
CA GLY A 165 -1.73 -3.93 -20.80
C GLY A 165 -3.23 -3.80 -20.57
N MET A 166 -3.64 -2.72 -19.88
CA MET A 166 -4.99 -2.55 -19.34
C MET A 166 -6.04 -2.33 -20.44
N PRO A 167 -7.32 -2.69 -20.17
CA PRO A 167 -8.43 -2.32 -21.04
C PRO A 167 -8.52 -0.81 -21.23
N ALA A 168 -9.16 -0.39 -22.32
CA ALA A 168 -9.32 1.01 -22.67
C ALA A 168 -10.28 1.71 -21.67
N VAL A 169 -9.73 2.22 -20.57
CA VAL A 169 -10.41 3.22 -19.72
C VAL A 169 -10.69 4.49 -20.54
N SER A 170 -11.69 5.27 -20.14
CA SER A 170 -12.10 6.49 -20.88
C SER A 170 -10.95 7.50 -20.98
N GLU A 171 -10.89 8.27 -22.08
CA GLU A 171 -9.88 9.33 -22.21
C GLU A 171 -10.02 10.40 -21.12
N GLU A 172 -11.25 10.65 -20.69
CA GLU A 172 -11.54 11.56 -19.59
C GLU A 172 -10.92 11.05 -18.28
N PHE A 173 -11.13 9.77 -17.92
CA PHE A 173 -10.46 9.18 -16.77
C PHE A 173 -8.94 9.32 -16.84
N ARG A 174 -8.32 9.03 -18.00
CA ARG A 174 -6.85 9.17 -18.15
C ARG A 174 -6.33 10.57 -17.84
N ARG A 175 -7.11 11.61 -18.15
CA ARG A 175 -6.76 13.01 -17.86
C ARG A 175 -6.80 13.31 -16.37
N PHE A 176 -7.77 12.76 -15.65
CA PHE A 176 -7.96 13.02 -14.22
C PHE A 176 -7.28 12.00 -13.29
N LYS A 177 -6.84 10.85 -13.82
CA LYS A 177 -6.26 9.72 -13.08
C LYS A 177 -5.26 10.14 -11.99
N SER A 178 -4.25 10.93 -12.38
CA SER A 178 -3.20 11.35 -11.44
C SER A 178 -3.75 12.28 -10.37
N GLU A 179 -4.58 13.26 -10.73
CA GLU A 179 -5.23 14.18 -9.76
C GLU A 179 -6.15 13.43 -8.79
N VAL A 180 -6.90 12.44 -9.28
CA VAL A 180 -7.78 11.61 -8.46
C VAL A 180 -6.96 10.78 -7.47
N LEU A 181 -5.90 10.13 -7.92
CA LEU A 181 -5.01 9.35 -7.03
C LEU A 181 -4.34 10.25 -5.98
N GLN A 182 -3.88 11.44 -6.37
CA GLN A 182 -3.32 12.46 -5.47
C GLN A 182 -4.33 12.91 -4.41
N HIS A 183 -5.55 13.23 -4.83
CA HIS A 183 -6.59 13.68 -3.91
C HIS A 183 -6.99 12.58 -2.93
N LEU A 184 -7.23 11.36 -3.41
CA LEU A 184 -7.56 10.22 -2.55
C LEU A 184 -6.44 9.90 -1.55
N ALA A 185 -5.18 9.88 -2.00
CA ALA A 185 -4.05 9.62 -1.14
C ALA A 185 -3.93 10.66 -0.01
N TYR A 186 -4.13 11.94 -0.34
CA TYR A 186 -4.14 13.02 0.62
C TYR A 186 -5.32 12.92 1.59
N THR A 187 -6.54 12.66 1.10
CA THR A 187 -7.73 12.48 1.95
C THR A 187 -7.54 11.34 2.95
N MET A 188 -6.96 10.23 2.51
CA MET A 188 -6.61 9.10 3.38
C MET A 188 -5.57 9.48 4.46
N MET A 189 -4.65 10.42 4.18
CA MET A 189 -3.69 10.88 5.19
C MET A 189 -4.30 11.79 6.27
N LEU A 190 -5.42 12.46 5.98
CA LEU A 190 -6.07 13.33 6.97
C LEU A 190 -6.83 12.55 8.04
N GLY A 191 -7.38 11.39 7.70
CA GLY A 191 -8.15 10.53 8.61
C GLY A 191 -9.35 11.22 9.28
N ASP A 192 -10.08 10.48 10.13
CA ASP A 192 -11.08 11.06 11.03
C ASP A 192 -10.37 11.78 12.21
N GLY A 193 -9.89 13.01 11.97
CA GLY A 193 -9.43 13.93 13.03
C GLY A 193 -7.94 14.31 13.00
N GLY A 194 -7.18 13.97 11.95
CA GLY A 194 -5.83 14.52 11.74
C GLY A 194 -4.71 13.93 12.60
N VAL A 195 -4.98 12.88 13.38
CA VAL A 195 -4.00 12.32 14.33
C VAL A 195 -3.35 11.01 13.85
N ASP A 196 -4.02 10.25 12.98
CA ASP A 196 -3.51 8.95 12.49
C ASP A 196 -3.63 8.83 10.96
N PHE A 197 -2.57 8.30 10.32
CA PHE A 197 -2.57 8.00 8.88
C PHE A 197 -3.52 6.83 8.57
N GLU A 198 -4.60 7.06 7.83
CA GLU A 198 -5.46 5.98 7.38
C GLU A 198 -4.91 5.32 6.10
N LEU A 199 -4.73 4.00 6.14
CA LEU A 199 -4.28 3.21 4.98
C LEU A 199 -5.44 2.75 4.08
N THR A 200 -6.67 2.97 4.51
CA THR A 200 -7.88 2.54 3.82
C THR A 200 -8.91 3.66 3.87
N ILE A 201 -9.84 3.74 2.92
CA ILE A 201 -10.94 4.72 2.89
C ILE A 201 -12.26 4.02 2.56
N GLY A 202 -13.36 4.48 3.16
CA GLY A 202 -14.70 3.96 2.84
C GLY A 202 -15.04 4.17 1.38
N ARG A 203 -15.68 3.21 0.69
CA ARG A 203 -16.03 3.39 -0.72
C ARG A 203 -16.88 4.64 -0.99
N GLY A 204 -17.90 4.88 -0.18
CA GLY A 204 -18.75 6.07 -0.33
C GLY A 204 -18.01 7.38 -0.05
N GLU A 205 -17.04 7.36 0.86
CA GLU A 205 -16.17 8.49 1.16
C GLU A 205 -15.20 8.77 0.02
N ALA A 206 -14.58 7.72 -0.55
CA ALA A 206 -13.75 7.82 -1.74
C ALA A 206 -14.56 8.36 -2.94
N GLU A 207 -15.77 7.84 -3.18
CA GLU A 207 -16.68 8.37 -4.21
C GLU A 207 -16.97 9.86 -3.97
N GLY A 208 -17.28 10.25 -2.73
CA GLY A 208 -17.53 11.65 -2.36
C GLY A 208 -16.32 12.56 -2.58
N ALA A 209 -15.12 12.09 -2.23
CA ALA A 209 -13.87 12.82 -2.46
C ALA A 209 -13.59 13.02 -3.95
N ILE A 210 -13.79 11.99 -4.77
CA ILE A 210 -13.64 12.11 -6.23
C ILE A 210 -14.69 13.06 -6.81
N GLU A 211 -15.95 12.93 -6.39
CA GLU A 211 -17.05 13.77 -6.87
C GLU A 211 -16.77 15.25 -6.60
N GLU A 212 -16.32 15.61 -5.39
CA GLU A 212 -16.03 17.00 -5.04
C GLU A 212 -14.83 17.53 -5.83
N LEU A 213 -13.78 16.71 -6.05
CA LEU A 213 -12.61 17.09 -6.86
C LEU A 213 -12.98 17.47 -8.30
N VAL A 214 -13.95 16.79 -8.91
CA VAL A 214 -14.29 16.94 -10.33
C VAL A 214 -15.57 17.73 -10.58
N LYS A 215 -16.21 18.20 -9.52
CA LYS A 215 -17.39 19.04 -9.57
C LYS A 215 -17.15 20.28 -10.43
N GLY A 216 -18.01 20.49 -11.42
CA GLY A 216 -17.89 21.59 -12.39
C GLY A 216 -16.78 21.43 -13.42
N ARG A 217 -16.04 20.32 -13.42
CA ARG A 217 -14.96 19.99 -14.38
C ARG A 217 -15.36 18.88 -15.36
N VAL A 218 -16.38 18.08 -15.01
CA VAL A 218 -16.93 16.98 -15.81
C VAL A 218 -18.46 16.95 -15.74
N ASP A 219 -19.08 16.29 -16.70
CA ASP A 219 -20.51 16.00 -16.69
C ASP A 219 -20.82 14.86 -15.72
N ALA A 220 -21.92 14.99 -14.96
CA ALA A 220 -22.40 14.00 -13.98
C ALA A 220 -21.29 13.52 -12.99
N PRO A 221 -20.72 14.41 -12.17
CA PRO A 221 -19.54 14.12 -11.35
C PRO A 221 -19.75 12.93 -10.38
N GLY A 222 -20.92 12.76 -9.78
CA GLY A 222 -21.22 11.60 -8.93
C GLY A 222 -21.27 10.27 -9.67
N ALA A 223 -21.65 10.26 -10.96
CA ALA A 223 -21.57 9.04 -11.78
C ALA A 223 -20.11 8.74 -12.16
N LYS A 224 -19.34 9.78 -12.50
CA LYS A 224 -17.92 9.68 -12.82
C LYS A 224 -17.08 9.22 -11.64
N ALA A 225 -17.40 9.69 -10.43
CA ALA A 225 -16.74 9.27 -9.21
C ALA A 225 -16.82 7.75 -9.01
N LYS A 226 -18.00 7.16 -9.25
CA LYS A 226 -18.22 5.72 -9.16
C LYS A 226 -17.46 4.96 -10.25
N GLU A 227 -17.61 5.38 -11.51
CA GLU A 227 -16.92 4.79 -12.68
C GLU A 227 -15.39 4.77 -12.45
N TRP A 228 -14.82 5.90 -12.05
CA TRP A 228 -13.38 6.05 -11.90
C TRP A 228 -12.84 5.32 -10.69
N LEU A 229 -13.58 5.26 -9.59
CA LEU A 229 -13.19 4.42 -8.45
C LEU A 229 -13.15 2.94 -8.85
N GLU A 230 -14.12 2.48 -9.63
CA GLU A 230 -14.14 1.11 -10.16
C GLU A 230 -12.95 0.85 -11.09
N ASP A 231 -12.64 1.77 -12.02
CA ASP A 231 -11.47 1.66 -12.90
C ASP A 231 -10.15 1.62 -12.12
N LEU A 232 -10.03 2.45 -11.08
CA LEU A 232 -8.84 2.48 -10.23
C LEU A 232 -8.64 1.18 -9.46
N VAL A 233 -9.72 0.56 -8.99
CA VAL A 233 -9.71 -0.71 -8.24
C VAL A 233 -9.51 -1.90 -9.17
N ALA A 234 -10.17 -1.92 -10.32
CA ALA A 234 -10.17 -3.05 -11.23
C ALA A 234 -8.87 -3.14 -12.02
N HIS A 235 -8.25 -1.99 -12.33
CA HIS A 235 -7.19 -1.95 -13.32
C HIS A 235 -5.97 -1.13 -12.88
N HIS A 236 -6.06 -0.28 -11.86
CA HIS A 236 -4.98 0.65 -11.52
C HIS A 236 -4.31 0.34 -10.17
N LEU A 237 -3.97 1.37 -9.39
CA LEU A 237 -3.17 1.30 -8.18
C LEU A 237 -4.00 1.14 -6.90
N LEU A 238 -5.32 1.00 -6.99
CA LEU A 238 -6.18 0.69 -5.84
C LEU A 238 -6.62 -0.77 -5.82
N GLN A 239 -6.95 -1.27 -4.64
CA GLN A 239 -7.53 -2.59 -4.42
C GLN A 239 -8.62 -2.52 -3.34
N VAL A 240 -9.50 -3.52 -3.30
CA VAL A 240 -10.47 -3.67 -2.22
C VAL A 240 -9.72 -4.13 -0.96
N ALA A 241 -9.93 -3.43 0.15
CA ALA A 241 -9.32 -3.75 1.43
C ALA A 241 -9.82 -5.09 1.98
N ALA A 242 -9.15 -5.61 3.01
CA ALA A 242 -9.44 -6.94 3.55
C ALA A 242 -10.89 -7.11 4.08
N ASP A 243 -11.54 -6.02 4.47
CA ASP A 243 -12.92 -5.98 4.97
C ASP A 243 -13.98 -6.07 3.86
N GLY A 244 -13.59 -5.94 2.60
CA GLY A 244 -14.49 -5.96 1.44
C GLY A 244 -15.34 -4.70 1.26
N ARG A 245 -15.17 -3.68 2.10
CA ARG A 245 -16.00 -2.45 2.13
C ARG A 245 -15.20 -1.19 1.88
N ARG A 246 -13.91 -1.22 2.21
CA ARG A 246 -12.98 -0.10 2.01
C ARG A 246 -12.07 -0.36 0.81
N VAL A 247 -11.39 0.68 0.37
CA VAL A 247 -10.37 0.62 -0.69
C VAL A 247 -9.04 1.11 -0.14
N GLU A 248 -7.95 0.61 -0.72
CA GLU A 248 -6.58 0.99 -0.35
C GLU A 248 -5.67 0.99 -1.57
N PHE A 249 -4.52 1.66 -1.46
CA PHE A 249 -3.46 1.50 -2.45
C PHE A 249 -2.87 0.09 -2.38
N HIS A 250 -2.46 -0.47 -3.51
CA HIS A 250 -1.72 -1.74 -3.57
C HIS A 250 -0.46 -1.72 -2.69
N HIS A 251 0.13 -0.53 -2.48
CA HIS A 251 1.25 -0.34 -1.60
C HIS A 251 1.26 1.07 -1.00
N GLN A 252 1.56 1.18 0.30
CA GLN A 252 1.63 2.43 1.04
C GLN A 252 2.57 3.48 0.39
N LEU A 253 3.68 3.06 -0.22
CA LEU A 253 4.57 3.98 -0.94
C LEU A 253 3.88 4.75 -2.08
N PHE A 254 2.86 4.17 -2.72
CA PHE A 254 2.07 4.90 -3.71
C PHE A 254 1.19 5.95 -3.06
N GLN A 255 0.54 5.62 -1.95
CA GLN A 255 -0.23 6.58 -1.16
C GLN A 255 0.66 7.75 -0.72
N GLU A 256 1.83 7.47 -0.14
CA GLU A 256 2.80 8.50 0.27
C GLU A 256 3.24 9.38 -0.88
N TYR A 257 3.57 8.79 -2.04
CA TYR A 257 3.98 9.54 -3.22
C TYR A 257 2.85 10.45 -3.74
N TYR A 258 1.64 9.92 -3.92
CA TYR A 258 0.53 10.69 -4.47
C TYR A 258 0.06 11.78 -3.51
N ALA A 259 0.08 11.53 -2.19
CA ALA A 259 -0.17 12.57 -1.20
C ALA A 259 0.91 13.67 -1.23
N ALA A 260 2.19 13.30 -1.41
CA ALA A 260 3.26 14.27 -1.55
C ALA A 260 3.14 15.12 -2.82
N GLU A 261 2.72 14.55 -3.96
CA GLU A 261 2.48 15.33 -5.19
C GLU A 261 1.27 16.27 -5.03
N TRP A 262 0.22 15.85 -4.30
CA TRP A 262 -0.90 16.73 -3.93
C TRP A 262 -0.43 17.93 -3.09
N LEU A 263 0.34 17.66 -2.03
CA LEU A 263 0.91 18.68 -1.16
C LEU A 263 1.85 19.62 -1.91
N LEU A 264 2.70 19.10 -2.79
CA LEU A 264 3.60 19.90 -3.62
C LEU A 264 2.84 20.93 -4.46
N GLY A 265 1.65 20.58 -4.98
CA GLY A 265 0.79 21.49 -5.72
C GLY A 265 0.23 22.64 -4.88
N ARG A 266 0.06 22.44 -3.56
CA ARG A 266 -0.47 23.42 -2.61
C ARG A 266 0.61 24.29 -1.98
N VAL A 267 1.73 23.68 -1.62
CA VAL A 267 2.86 24.34 -0.95
C VAL A 267 3.71 25.18 -1.91
N ARG A 268 3.63 24.90 -3.23
CA ARG A 268 4.34 25.71 -4.24
C ARG A 268 3.84 27.15 -4.24
N GLY A 269 4.62 28.03 -3.61
CA GLY A 269 4.35 29.47 -3.52
C GLY A 269 3.97 29.95 -2.12
N MET A 270 3.90 29.06 -1.13
CA MET A 270 3.77 29.41 0.28
C MET A 270 5.16 29.74 0.87
N ASP A 271 5.23 30.71 1.77
CA ASP A 271 6.41 30.96 2.59
C ASP A 271 6.42 30.07 3.84
N ASP A 272 7.57 30.03 4.53
CA ASP A 272 7.77 29.17 5.71
C ASP A 272 6.77 29.50 6.84
N GLU A 273 6.35 30.76 6.98
CA GLU A 273 5.36 31.18 8.01
C GLU A 273 3.93 30.69 7.67
N THR A 274 3.56 30.69 6.39
CA THR A 274 2.27 30.14 5.93
C THR A 274 2.25 28.62 6.07
N LEU A 275 3.39 27.97 5.86
CA LEU A 275 3.54 26.52 6.02
C LEU A 275 3.33 26.06 7.46
N ASP A 276 3.90 26.76 8.44
CA ASP A 276 3.75 26.43 9.87
C ASP A 276 2.33 26.68 10.42
N CYS A 277 1.49 27.45 9.70
CA CYS A 277 0.13 27.77 10.13
C CYS A 277 -0.96 26.90 9.48
N GLU A 278 -0.75 26.41 8.26
CA GLU A 278 -1.75 25.64 7.51
C GLU A 278 -1.58 24.11 7.59
N PHE A 279 -0.43 23.62 8.02
CA PHE A 279 -0.07 22.19 8.10
C PHE A 279 0.57 21.83 9.44
#